data_AF-A0A166FSV1-F1
#
_entry.id   AF-A0A166FSV1-F1
#
_cell.length_a   1.000
_cell.length_b   1.000
_cell.length_c   1.000
_cell.angle_alpha   90.00
_cell.angle_beta   90.00
_cell.angle_gamma   90.00
#
_symmetry.space_group_name_H-M   'P 1'
#
loop_
_entity.id
_entity.type
_entity.pdbx_description
1 polymer ?
#
loop_
_entity_poly.entity_id
_entity_poly.type
_entity_poly.pdbx_seq_one_letter_code
_entity_poly.pdbx_strand_id
1 'polypeptide(L)'
;MAANEALLIIDYTNDFVADKGALTCGKAGQVLDPYIVALADRFENDNSWVILPTDVHTPNDPYHPETKLFPPHNVRGTWGREFYGDVARWFNDHQNDEKVYMYDKTRYSAFAGTDLDIRLRERHVDTLHLTGVCTDICVLHTAVDAYNLGYNIIVHENAVAALTPAGQEWALGHFKGVLGATVTD
;
A
#
# COMPACT_ATOMS: atom_id res chain seq x y z
N MET A 1 -16.62 -20.70 6.11
CA MET A 1 -15.20 -20.59 6.52
C MET A 1 -14.95 -19.10 6.65
N ALA A 2 -14.28 -18.65 7.72
CA ALA A 2 -13.90 -17.24 7.81
C ALA A 2 -13.05 -16.91 6.58
N ALA A 3 -13.29 -15.77 5.94
CA ALA A 3 -12.45 -15.33 4.84
C ALA A 3 -11.02 -15.16 5.39
N ASN A 4 -10.03 -15.71 4.69
CA ASN A 4 -8.63 -15.50 5.06
C ASN A 4 -8.18 -14.24 4.34
N GLU A 5 -8.27 -13.12 5.03
CA GLU A 5 -8.07 -11.79 4.46
C GLU A 5 -6.73 -11.20 4.90
N ALA A 6 -6.17 -10.33 4.07
CA ALA A 6 -5.03 -9.49 4.42
C ALA A 6 -5.26 -8.04 4.02
N LEU A 7 -4.89 -7.11 4.90
CA LEU A 7 -4.81 -5.68 4.62
C LEU A 7 -3.40 -5.34 4.12
N LEU A 8 -3.32 -4.68 2.98
CA LEU A 8 -2.09 -4.09 2.45
C LEU A 8 -2.13 -2.57 2.63
N ILE A 9 -1.23 -2.03 3.45
CA ILE A 9 -0.99 -0.58 3.59
C ILE A 9 0.20 -0.20 2.71
N ILE A 10 -0.10 0.24 1.49
CA ILE A 10 0.91 0.40 0.44
C ILE A 10 1.53 1.80 0.50
N ASP A 11 2.84 1.87 0.73
CA ASP A 11 3.66 3.09 0.60
C ASP A 11 3.20 4.31 1.41
N TYR A 12 2.49 4.12 2.52
CA TYR A 12 1.97 5.22 3.33
C TYR A 12 3.04 5.89 4.22
N THR A 13 4.01 6.51 3.55
CA THR A 13 5.28 7.03 4.08
C THR A 13 5.32 8.55 4.03
N ASN A 14 6.24 9.15 4.79
CA ASN A 14 6.40 10.60 4.82
C ASN A 14 6.73 11.20 3.45
N ASP A 15 7.56 10.54 2.63
CA ASP A 15 7.93 11.04 1.31
C ASP A 15 6.73 11.11 0.36
N PHE A 16 5.75 10.21 0.51
CA PHE A 16 4.53 10.20 -0.28
C PHE A 16 3.36 10.97 0.33
N VAL A 17 3.41 11.36 1.61
CA VAL A 17 2.21 11.93 2.28
C VAL A 17 2.47 13.28 2.95
N ALA A 18 3.60 13.47 3.62
CA ALA A 18 3.86 14.69 4.38
C ALA A 18 3.99 15.92 3.48
N ASP A 19 3.68 17.12 4.00
CA ASP A 19 3.81 18.38 3.25
C ASP A 19 5.25 18.61 2.73
N LYS A 20 6.26 18.04 3.40
CA LYS A 20 7.67 18.11 3.03
C LYS A 20 8.20 16.83 2.34
N GLY A 21 7.32 15.89 2.05
CA GLY A 21 7.69 14.63 1.41
C GLY A 21 8.25 14.85 0.01
N ALA A 22 9.28 14.08 -0.36
CA ALA A 22 9.97 14.25 -1.64
C ALA A 22 9.08 14.04 -2.88
N LEU A 23 8.00 13.26 -2.75
CA LEU A 23 7.09 12.90 -3.84
C LEU A 23 5.63 12.85 -3.35
N THR A 24 5.24 13.89 -2.61
CA THR A 24 4.00 13.88 -1.83
C THR A 24 2.69 13.97 -2.64
N CYS A 25 1.69 13.17 -2.25
CA CYS A 25 0.29 13.31 -2.62
C CYS A 25 -0.40 14.49 -1.90
N GLY A 26 0.29 15.13 -0.96
CA GLY A 26 -0.22 16.26 -0.19
C GLY A 26 -1.51 15.92 0.57
N LYS A 27 -2.45 16.88 0.60
CA LYS A 27 -3.68 16.75 1.39
C LYS A 27 -4.51 15.53 1.04
N ALA A 28 -4.49 15.07 -0.23
CA ALA A 28 -5.23 13.88 -0.63
C ALA A 28 -4.71 12.61 0.04
N GLY A 29 -3.39 12.46 0.21
CA GLY A 29 -2.80 11.37 0.98
C GLY A 29 -3.03 11.53 2.48
N GLN A 30 -2.92 12.74 3.00
CA GLN A 30 -2.97 12.99 4.46
C GLN A 30 -4.32 12.66 5.11
N VAL A 31 -5.43 12.83 4.37
CA VAL A 31 -6.77 12.57 4.90
C VAL A 31 -7.08 11.08 5.07
N LEU A 32 -6.25 10.19 4.49
CA LEU A 32 -6.44 8.73 4.57
C LEU A 32 -6.09 8.17 5.96
N ASP A 33 -5.24 8.88 6.71
CA ASP A 33 -4.63 8.42 7.97
C ASP A 33 -5.62 7.79 8.96
N PRO A 34 -6.74 8.43 9.35
CA PRO A 34 -7.70 7.83 10.28
C PRO A 34 -8.39 6.59 9.70
N TYR A 35 -8.63 6.54 8.39
CA TYR A 35 -9.28 5.39 7.75
C TYR A 35 -8.36 4.18 7.68
N ILE A 36 -7.09 4.40 7.35
CA ILE A 36 -6.06 3.35 7.32
C ILE A 36 -5.88 2.77 8.73
N VAL A 37 -5.78 3.61 9.76
CA VAL A 37 -5.65 3.15 11.16
C VAL A 37 -6.87 2.35 11.60
N ALA A 38 -8.09 2.83 11.31
CA ALA A 38 -9.31 2.10 11.68
C ALA A 38 -9.39 0.71 11.00
N LEU A 39 -8.93 0.59 9.75
CA LEU A 39 -8.83 -0.69 9.06
C LEU A 39 -7.75 -1.58 9.68
N ALA A 40 -6.59 -1.03 10.01
CA ALA A 40 -5.51 -1.76 10.65
C ALA A 40 -5.94 -2.31 12.02
N ASP A 41 -6.60 -1.49 12.85
CA ASP A 41 -7.20 -1.91 14.12
C ASP A 41 -8.21 -3.03 13.91
N ARG A 42 -9.09 -2.91 12.92
CA ARG A 42 -10.08 -3.97 12.64
C ARG A 42 -9.38 -5.29 12.30
N PHE A 43 -8.41 -5.26 11.38
CA PHE A 43 -7.70 -6.47 10.95
C PHE A 43 -6.91 -7.10 12.09
N GLU A 44 -6.30 -6.29 12.96
CA GLU A 44 -5.61 -6.78 14.16
C GLU A 44 -6.60 -7.43 15.14
N ASN A 45 -7.74 -6.78 15.44
CA ASN A 45 -8.77 -7.32 16.32
C ASN A 45 -9.40 -8.61 15.78
N ASP A 46 -9.52 -8.72 14.45
CA ASP A 46 -9.98 -9.92 13.75
C ASP A 46 -8.87 -11.00 13.64
N ASN A 47 -7.69 -10.76 14.22
CA ASN A 47 -6.51 -11.62 14.16
C ASN A 47 -6.15 -12.00 12.70
N SER A 48 -6.24 -11.01 11.81
CA SER A 48 -5.96 -11.10 10.38
C SER A 48 -4.63 -10.42 10.03
N TRP A 49 -4.19 -10.55 8.78
CA TRP A 49 -2.87 -10.05 8.37
C TRP A 49 -2.91 -8.56 8.07
N VAL A 50 -1.96 -7.80 8.62
CA VAL A 50 -1.69 -6.40 8.24
C VAL A 50 -0.27 -6.32 7.71
N ILE A 51 -0.15 -6.05 6.42
CA ILE A 51 1.11 -6.11 5.70
C ILE A 51 1.37 -4.72 5.12
N LEU A 52 2.60 -4.22 5.25
CA LEU A 52 2.97 -2.88 4.83
C LEU A 52 4.06 -2.93 3.74
N PRO A 53 3.71 -3.22 2.48
CA PRO A 53 4.65 -3.14 1.36
C PRO A 53 5.18 -1.71 1.24
N THR A 54 6.47 -1.52 1.46
CA THR A 54 7.08 -0.20 1.59
C THR A 54 8.22 -0.05 0.61
N ASP A 55 8.09 0.91 -0.28
CA ASP A 55 9.09 1.23 -1.28
C ASP A 55 10.47 1.51 -0.66
N VAL A 56 11.52 1.13 -1.39
CA VAL A 56 12.90 1.42 -1.02
C VAL A 56 13.73 1.72 -2.25
N HIS A 57 14.48 2.81 -2.18
CA HIS A 57 15.40 3.19 -3.23
C HIS A 57 16.82 3.41 -2.71
N THR A 58 17.77 3.09 -3.60
CA THR A 58 19.16 3.53 -3.47
C THR A 58 19.32 4.81 -4.30
N PRO A 59 19.73 5.93 -3.69
CA PRO A 59 19.91 7.19 -4.42
C PRO A 59 20.87 7.03 -5.59
N ASN A 60 20.48 7.56 -6.75
CA ASN A 60 21.27 7.57 -7.98
C ASN A 60 21.65 6.18 -8.54
N ASP A 61 20.89 5.13 -8.24
CA ASP A 61 21.08 3.83 -8.91
C ASP A 61 20.75 3.94 -10.41
N PRO A 62 21.75 3.87 -11.32
CA PRO A 62 21.50 4.09 -12.75
C PRO A 62 20.72 2.96 -13.41
N TYR A 63 20.58 1.81 -12.74
CA TYR A 63 19.85 0.65 -13.26
C TYR A 63 18.39 0.63 -12.82
N HIS A 64 18.02 1.42 -11.82
CA HIS A 64 16.64 1.52 -11.39
C HIS A 64 15.85 2.38 -12.39
N PRO A 65 14.72 1.88 -12.93
CA PRO A 65 13.98 2.60 -13.96
C PRO A 65 13.44 3.95 -13.44
N GLU A 66 13.06 4.01 -12.16
CA GLU A 66 12.46 5.20 -11.54
C GLU A 66 13.46 6.34 -11.31
N THR A 67 14.76 6.08 -11.28
CA THR A 67 15.80 7.11 -11.05
C THR A 67 15.78 8.22 -12.10
N LYS A 68 15.23 7.96 -13.29
CA LYS A 68 15.08 8.96 -14.37
C LYS A 68 13.72 9.66 -14.36
N LEU A 69 12.75 9.13 -13.62
CA LEU A 69 11.35 9.57 -13.64
C LEU A 69 11.02 10.46 -12.45
N PHE A 70 11.60 10.16 -11.29
CA PHE A 70 11.24 10.78 -10.03
C PHE A 70 12.47 11.28 -9.27
N PRO A 71 12.30 12.30 -8.41
CA PRO A 71 13.33 12.66 -7.44
C PRO A 71 13.61 11.48 -6.50
N PRO A 72 14.80 11.41 -5.86
CA PRO A 72 15.06 10.42 -4.82
C PRO A 72 14.01 10.50 -3.71
N HIS A 73 13.44 9.35 -3.34
CA HIS A 73 12.41 9.20 -2.31
C HIS A 73 12.56 7.82 -1.65
N ASN A 74 11.95 7.63 -0.48
CA ASN A 74 11.94 6.38 0.30
C ASN A 74 13.31 5.72 0.43
N VAL A 75 14.31 6.54 0.69
CA VAL A 75 15.68 6.09 0.90
C VAL A 75 15.78 5.41 2.26
N ARG A 76 16.48 4.26 2.33
CA ARG A 76 16.61 3.50 3.57
C ARG A 76 17.20 4.37 4.69
N GLY A 77 16.54 4.35 5.86
CA GLY A 77 17.01 5.02 7.06
C GLY A 77 16.79 6.55 7.07
N THR A 78 16.05 7.10 6.10
CA THR A 78 15.66 8.51 6.12
C THR A 78 14.27 8.68 6.71
N TRP A 79 14.00 9.88 7.23
CA TRP A 79 12.66 10.28 7.69
C TRP A 79 11.59 10.09 6.61
N GLY A 80 11.95 10.30 5.34
CA GLY A 80 11.06 10.14 4.20
C GLY A 80 10.44 8.74 4.10
N ARG A 81 11.19 7.72 4.52
CA ARG A 81 10.74 6.32 4.49
C ARG A 81 9.99 5.88 5.75
N GLU A 82 9.99 6.68 6.81
CA GLU A 82 9.14 6.40 7.97
C GLU A 82 7.67 6.50 7.57
N PHE A 83 6.80 5.71 8.19
CA PHE A 83 5.36 5.80 7.96
C PHE A 83 4.85 7.19 8.35
N TYR A 84 3.79 7.64 7.69
CA TYR A 84 3.17 8.92 7.99
C TYR A 84 2.19 8.81 9.17
N GLY A 85 2.07 9.90 9.93
CA GLY A 85 0.95 10.14 10.83
C GLY A 85 0.73 9.06 11.90
N ASP A 86 -0.53 8.68 12.05
CA ASP A 86 -0.98 7.74 13.08
C ASP A 86 -0.69 6.29 12.67
N VAL A 87 -0.58 6.02 11.37
CA VAL A 87 -0.10 4.71 10.86
C VAL A 87 1.30 4.40 11.39
N ALA A 88 2.17 5.40 11.54
CA ALA A 88 3.49 5.23 12.14
C ALA A 88 3.41 4.82 13.62
N ARG A 89 2.51 5.43 14.38
CA ARG A 89 2.29 5.09 15.79
C ARG A 89 1.72 3.68 15.90
N TRP A 90 0.67 3.42 15.12
CA TRP A 90 0.02 2.11 15.06
C TRP A 90 1.01 1.00 14.74
N PHE A 91 1.82 1.14 13.69
CA PHE A 91 2.81 0.13 13.34
C PHE A 91 3.83 -0.08 14.47
N ASN A 92 4.29 0.98 15.12
CA ASN A 92 5.26 0.86 16.21
C ASN A 92 4.71 0.06 17.41
N ASP A 93 3.42 0.23 17.70
CA ASP A 93 2.75 -0.46 18.80
C ASP A 93 2.49 -1.95 18.48
N HIS A 94 2.32 -2.31 17.19
CA HIS A 94 1.89 -3.64 16.77
C HIS A 94 2.96 -4.47 16.02
N GLN A 95 4.12 -3.92 15.67
CA GLN A 95 5.17 -4.61 14.89
C GLN A 95 5.77 -5.88 15.54
N ASN A 96 5.43 -6.16 16.81
CA ASN A 96 5.82 -7.40 17.48
C ASN A 96 4.80 -8.54 17.29
N ASP A 97 3.63 -8.26 16.70
CA ASP A 97 2.67 -9.27 16.26
C ASP A 97 3.20 -9.96 15.00
N GLU A 98 3.17 -11.30 14.96
CA GLU A 98 3.62 -12.08 13.82
C GLU A 98 2.81 -11.85 12.53
N LYS A 99 1.59 -11.30 12.65
CA LYS A 99 0.70 -10.95 11.55
C LYS A 99 0.82 -9.52 11.07
N VAL A 100 1.63 -8.70 11.75
CA VAL A 100 1.88 -7.31 11.40
C VAL A 100 3.34 -7.15 10.96
N TYR A 101 3.57 -6.91 9.67
CA TYR A 101 4.94 -6.73 9.20
C TYR A 101 5.04 -5.82 7.98
N MET A 102 6.21 -5.17 7.88
CA MET A 102 6.64 -4.39 6.73
C MET A 102 7.68 -5.18 5.94
N TYR A 103 7.69 -5.02 4.63
CA TYR A 103 8.80 -5.46 3.80
C TYR A 103 9.12 -4.44 2.72
N ASP A 104 10.34 -4.54 2.21
CA ASP A 104 10.88 -3.67 1.18
C ASP A 104 10.38 -4.10 -0.21
N LYS A 105 9.90 -3.15 -1.00
CA LYS A 105 9.65 -3.35 -2.44
C LYS A 105 10.44 -2.33 -3.27
N THR A 106 10.71 -2.67 -4.53
CA THR A 106 11.52 -1.83 -5.44
C THR A 106 10.78 -1.48 -6.73
N ARG A 107 9.49 -1.79 -6.80
CA ARG A 107 8.61 -1.48 -7.92
C ARG A 107 7.28 -1.01 -7.34
N TYR A 108 6.44 -0.45 -8.20
CA TYR A 108 5.11 0.01 -7.80
C TYR A 108 4.27 -1.12 -7.20
N SER A 109 4.21 -2.29 -7.86
CA SER A 109 3.47 -3.45 -7.34
C SER A 109 4.16 -4.02 -6.11
N ALA A 110 3.37 -4.30 -5.08
CA ALA A 110 3.78 -5.02 -3.89
C ALA A 110 4.29 -6.45 -4.19
N PHE A 111 3.90 -7.05 -5.32
CA PHE A 111 4.31 -8.40 -5.72
C PHE A 111 5.63 -8.44 -6.51
N ALA A 112 5.98 -7.37 -7.21
CA ALA A 112 7.03 -7.41 -8.22
C ALA A 112 8.43 -7.54 -7.59
N GLY A 113 8.97 -8.76 -7.63
CA GLY A 113 10.29 -9.08 -7.09
C GLY A 113 10.31 -9.31 -5.58
N THR A 114 9.15 -9.52 -4.95
CA THR A 114 9.00 -9.77 -3.51
C THR A 114 8.50 -11.20 -3.28
N ASP A 115 8.42 -11.64 -2.02
CA ASP A 115 7.87 -12.94 -1.64
C ASP A 115 6.38 -12.87 -1.23
N LEU A 116 5.67 -11.76 -1.48
CA LEU A 116 4.30 -11.54 -1.03
C LEU A 116 3.36 -12.70 -1.40
N ASP A 117 3.33 -13.12 -2.68
CA ASP A 117 2.45 -14.22 -3.11
C ASP A 117 2.76 -15.54 -2.40
N ILE A 118 4.04 -15.86 -2.22
CA ILE A 118 4.47 -17.05 -1.48
C ILE A 118 3.90 -17.01 -0.06
N ARG A 119 4.05 -15.88 0.65
CA ARG A 119 3.58 -15.72 2.03
C ARG A 119 2.06 -15.83 2.13
N LEU A 120 1.33 -15.16 1.24
CA LEU A 120 -0.14 -15.17 1.23
C LEU A 120 -0.67 -16.59 1.01
N ARG A 121 -0.09 -17.32 0.05
CA ARG A 121 -0.47 -18.72 -0.24
C ARG A 121 -0.19 -19.67 0.91
N GLU A 122 0.96 -19.53 1.60
CA GLU A 122 1.28 -20.30 2.81
C GLU A 122 0.21 -20.15 3.91
N ARG A 123 -0.48 -18.99 3.93
CA ARG A 123 -1.48 -18.63 4.94
C ARG A 123 -2.91 -18.83 4.44
N HIS A 124 -3.07 -19.37 3.24
CA HIS A 124 -4.36 -19.53 2.56
C HIS A 124 -5.15 -18.22 2.46
N VAL A 125 -4.48 -17.07 2.36
CA VAL A 125 -5.14 -15.79 2.09
C VAL A 125 -5.69 -15.81 0.67
N ASP A 126 -6.98 -15.48 0.52
CA ASP A 126 -7.66 -15.43 -0.78
C ASP A 126 -8.21 -14.05 -1.13
N THR A 127 -8.23 -13.13 -0.15
CA THR A 127 -8.82 -11.80 -0.30
C THR A 127 -7.89 -10.72 0.23
N LEU A 128 -7.64 -9.71 -0.60
CA LEU A 128 -6.74 -8.60 -0.31
C LEU A 128 -7.51 -7.29 -0.22
N HIS A 129 -7.33 -6.61 0.91
CA HIS A 129 -7.82 -5.26 1.13
C HIS A 129 -6.70 -4.27 0.86
N LEU A 130 -6.89 -3.37 -0.10
CA LEU A 130 -5.87 -2.45 -0.55
C LEU A 130 -6.12 -1.04 -0.01
N THR A 131 -5.10 -0.46 0.61
CA THR A 131 -5.06 0.93 1.08
C THR A 131 -3.70 1.56 0.75
N GLY A 132 -3.58 2.87 0.95
CA GLY A 132 -2.34 3.61 0.78
C GLY A 132 -2.29 4.41 -0.53
N VAL A 133 -1.07 4.64 -1.04
CA VAL A 133 -0.84 5.56 -2.15
C VAL A 133 0.15 4.99 -3.17
N CYS A 134 0.10 5.38 -4.45
CA CYS A 134 -0.98 6.13 -5.10
C CYS A 134 -2.05 5.18 -5.66
N THR A 135 -3.32 5.58 -5.66
CA THR A 135 -4.45 4.80 -6.21
C THR A 135 -4.17 4.34 -7.65
N ASP A 136 -3.62 5.22 -8.48
CA ASP A 136 -3.36 5.02 -9.91
C ASP A 136 -1.94 4.55 -10.24
N ILE A 137 -1.12 4.23 -9.23
CA ILE A 137 0.26 3.75 -9.41
C ILE A 137 0.50 2.49 -8.58
N CYS A 138 0.96 2.61 -7.32
CA CYS A 138 1.34 1.46 -6.50
C CYS A 138 0.15 0.58 -6.13
N VAL A 139 -0.98 1.19 -5.76
CA VAL A 139 -2.23 0.46 -5.49
C VAL A 139 -2.72 -0.22 -6.77
N LEU A 140 -2.73 0.49 -7.90
CA LEU A 140 -3.15 -0.08 -9.17
C LEU A 140 -2.29 -1.25 -9.64
N HIS A 141 -0.98 -1.08 -9.64
CA HIS A 141 -0.06 -2.14 -10.07
C HIS A 141 -0.16 -3.36 -9.15
N THR A 142 -0.35 -3.14 -7.85
CA THR A 142 -0.61 -4.22 -6.89
C THR A 142 -1.94 -4.91 -7.18
N ALA A 143 -3.01 -4.17 -7.48
CA ALA A 143 -4.32 -4.72 -7.82
C ALA A 143 -4.29 -5.53 -9.12
N VAL A 144 -3.57 -5.06 -10.14
CA VAL A 144 -3.40 -5.78 -11.42
C VAL A 144 -2.68 -7.11 -11.20
N ASP A 145 -1.61 -7.13 -10.40
CA ASP A 145 -0.91 -8.38 -10.08
C ASP A 145 -1.77 -9.30 -9.21
N ALA A 146 -2.47 -8.77 -8.21
CA ALA A 146 -3.41 -9.52 -7.39
C ALA A 146 -4.50 -10.21 -8.24
N TYR A 147 -5.04 -9.49 -9.23
CA TYR A 147 -6.02 -10.02 -10.18
C TYR A 147 -5.44 -11.18 -10.99
N ASN A 148 -4.25 -11.00 -11.56
CA ASN A 148 -3.60 -12.03 -12.38
C ASN A 148 -3.22 -13.28 -11.56
N LEU A 149 -2.96 -13.11 -10.26
CA LEU A 149 -2.68 -14.20 -9.32
C LEU A 149 -3.94 -14.85 -8.74
N GLY A 150 -5.13 -14.29 -9.01
CA GLY A 150 -6.42 -14.85 -8.64
C GLY A 150 -6.90 -14.53 -7.22
N TYR A 151 -6.41 -13.45 -6.61
CA TYR A 151 -6.95 -12.95 -5.34
C TYR A 151 -8.26 -12.19 -5.56
N ASN A 152 -9.18 -12.30 -4.59
CA ASN A 152 -10.27 -11.35 -4.48
C ASN A 152 -9.70 -10.00 -4.02
N ILE A 153 -10.22 -8.89 -4.57
CA ILE A 153 -9.70 -7.55 -4.30
C ILE A 153 -10.80 -6.68 -3.72
N ILE A 154 -10.50 -6.05 -2.59
CA ILE A 154 -11.32 -5.02 -1.97
C ILE A 154 -10.47 -3.75 -1.88
N VAL A 155 -10.93 -2.66 -2.50
CA VAL A 155 -10.27 -1.36 -2.42
C VAL A 155 -11.12 -0.44 -1.56
N HIS A 156 -10.50 0.13 -0.52
CA HIS A 156 -11.16 1.06 0.39
C HIS A 156 -10.98 2.48 -0.12
N GLU A 157 -12.01 3.07 -0.72
CA GLU A 157 -11.90 4.34 -1.45
C GLU A 157 -11.55 5.53 -0.54
N ASN A 158 -11.97 5.49 0.72
CA ASN A 158 -11.60 6.47 1.75
C ASN A 158 -10.17 6.29 2.30
N ALA A 159 -9.51 5.19 1.93
CA ALA A 159 -8.16 4.84 2.36
C ALA A 159 -7.16 4.71 1.20
N VAL A 160 -7.49 5.25 0.02
CA VAL A 160 -6.57 5.38 -1.14
C VAL A 160 -6.62 6.77 -1.76
N ALA A 161 -5.47 7.30 -2.19
CA ALA A 161 -5.40 8.58 -2.89
C ALA A 161 -4.43 8.56 -4.08
N ALA A 162 -4.85 9.15 -5.19
CA ALA A 162 -4.02 9.44 -6.35
C ALA A 162 -3.42 10.85 -6.27
N LEU A 163 -2.43 11.12 -7.13
CA LEU A 163 -1.84 12.46 -7.29
C LEU A 163 -2.82 13.47 -7.92
N THR A 164 -3.79 12.99 -8.69
CA THR A 164 -4.77 13.83 -9.39
C THR A 164 -6.18 13.29 -9.25
N PRO A 165 -7.23 14.15 -9.26
CA PRO A 165 -8.62 13.69 -9.25
C PRO A 165 -8.96 12.78 -10.44
N ALA A 166 -8.40 13.07 -11.62
CA ALA A 166 -8.61 12.24 -12.82
C ALA A 166 -7.98 10.85 -12.65
N GLY A 167 -6.79 10.76 -12.06
CA GLY A 167 -6.15 9.50 -11.70
C GLY A 167 -6.97 8.69 -10.69
N GLN A 168 -7.49 9.36 -9.65
CA GLN A 168 -8.36 8.75 -8.64
C GLN A 168 -9.61 8.13 -9.29
N GLU A 169 -10.36 8.94 -10.03
CA GLU A 169 -11.62 8.50 -10.67
C GLU A 169 -11.37 7.34 -11.63
N TRP A 170 -10.34 7.46 -12.48
CA TRP A 170 -10.01 6.44 -13.44
C TRP A 170 -9.60 5.12 -12.78
N ALA A 171 -8.74 5.17 -11.75
CA ALA A 171 -8.26 3.95 -11.09
C ALA A 171 -9.39 3.23 -10.35
N LEU A 172 -10.25 3.95 -9.62
CA LEU A 172 -11.43 3.36 -8.98
C LEU A 172 -12.38 2.72 -10.01
N GLY A 173 -12.58 3.38 -11.15
CA GLY A 173 -13.34 2.84 -12.27
C GLY A 173 -12.70 1.57 -12.85
N HIS A 174 -11.37 1.55 -12.97
CA HIS A 174 -10.62 0.39 -13.45
C HIS A 174 -10.73 -0.80 -12.49
N PHE A 175 -10.60 -0.58 -11.18
CA PHE A 175 -10.75 -1.63 -10.16
C PHE A 175 -12.09 -2.33 -10.27
N LYS A 176 -13.18 -1.56 -10.33
CA LYS A 176 -14.53 -2.09 -10.39
C LYS A 176 -14.88 -2.70 -11.75
N GLY A 177 -14.58 -1.98 -12.83
CA GLY A 177 -15.05 -2.30 -14.18
C GLY A 177 -14.18 -3.30 -14.93
N VAL A 178 -12.90 -3.43 -14.58
CA VAL A 178 -11.94 -4.28 -15.29
C VAL A 178 -11.43 -5.41 -14.39
N LEU A 179 -10.99 -5.09 -13.18
CA LEU A 179 -10.42 -6.11 -12.26
C LEU A 179 -11.51 -6.85 -11.47
N GLY A 180 -12.77 -6.39 -11.50
CA GLY A 180 -13.86 -6.99 -10.74
C GLY A 180 -13.72 -6.82 -9.23
N ALA A 181 -12.92 -5.86 -8.78
CA ALA A 181 -12.74 -5.56 -7.36
C ALA A 181 -14.01 -4.95 -6.76
N THR A 182 -14.22 -5.21 -5.47
CA THR A 182 -15.19 -4.44 -4.68
C THR A 182 -14.54 -3.14 -4.26
N VAL A 183 -15.17 -2.01 -4.56
CA VAL A 183 -14.77 -0.69 -4.08
C VAL A 183 -15.77 -0.29 -3.00
N THR A 184 -15.28 0.03 -1.80
CA THR A 184 -16.09 0.30 -0.61
C THR A 184 -15.55 1.50 0.17
N ASP A 185 -16.45 2.14 0.89
CA ASP A 185 -16.15 3.18 1.88
C ASP A 185 -15.43 2.67 3.12
#